data_AF-A0AAU0KCI5-F1
#
_entry.id   AF-A0AAU0KCI5-F1
#
_cell.length_a   1.000
_cell.length_b   1.000
_cell.length_c   1.000
_cell.angle_alpha   90.00
_cell.angle_beta   90.00
_cell.angle_gamma   90.00
#
_symmetry.space_group_name_H-M   'P 1'
#
loop_
_entity.id
_entity.type
_entity.pdbx_description
1 polymer ?
#
loop_
_entity_poly.entity_id
_entity_poly.type
_entity_poly.pdbx_seq_one_letter_code
_entity_poly.pdbx_strand_id
1 'polypeptide(L)'
;MKVDLLLKNAEIFNGEGLYRGCLGISKGKIVSLGQNNVTGVEELDVKGAWILPGGIETHAHIREPELTQRGDFASESIAAAAGGITIFLKCPFPLHPRQLWKFFISVNKSPLKSHALILRFTVPLRAAYKIFTSSHRQA
;
A
#
# COMPACT_ATOMS: atom_id res chain seq x y z
N MET A 1 25.02 9.69 -0.32
CA MET A 1 23.90 9.85 -1.27
C MET A 1 22.76 10.55 -0.55
N LYS A 2 22.04 11.49 -1.19
CA LYS A 2 20.88 12.17 -0.58
C LYS A 2 19.57 11.57 -1.12
N VAL A 3 18.60 11.31 -0.25
CA VAL A 3 17.29 10.71 -0.58
C VAL A 3 16.15 11.58 -0.04
N ASP A 4 14.91 11.31 -0.48
CA ASP A 4 13.75 12.11 -0.06
C ASP A 4 13.31 11.72 1.36
N LEU A 5 13.25 10.42 1.66
CA LEU A 5 12.93 9.87 2.98
C LEU A 5 13.94 8.79 3.36
N LEU A 6 14.46 8.87 4.59
CA LEU A 6 15.34 7.87 5.19
C LEU A 6 14.70 7.30 6.46
N LEU A 7 14.52 5.98 6.49
CA LEU A 7 14.11 5.24 7.68
C LEU A 7 15.35 4.67 8.35
N LYS A 8 15.61 5.03 9.61
CA LYS A 8 16.81 4.65 10.37
C LYS A 8 16.50 3.59 11.41
N ASN A 9 17.51 2.78 11.73
CA ASN A 9 17.45 1.73 12.76
C ASN A 9 16.30 0.74 12.51
N ALA A 10 16.09 0.30 11.28
CA ALA A 10 15.06 -0.66 10.92
C ALA A 10 15.61 -2.09 10.87
N GLU A 11 14.74 -3.07 11.14
CA GLU A 11 14.95 -4.48 10.77
C GLU A 11 14.21 -4.73 9.46
N ILE A 12 14.94 -4.83 8.35
CA ILE A 12 14.35 -4.83 7.00
C ILE A 12 14.34 -6.25 6.46
N PHE A 13 13.24 -6.68 5.83
CA PHE A 13 13.14 -8.00 5.21
C PHE A 13 13.42 -7.95 3.69
N ASN A 14 14.27 -8.84 3.15
CA ASN A 14 14.63 -8.93 1.72
C ASN A 14 14.07 -10.18 1.03
N GLY A 15 13.37 -11.06 1.74
CA GLY A 15 12.96 -12.37 1.24
C GLY A 15 13.79 -13.54 1.77
N GLU A 16 15.01 -13.30 2.23
CA GLU A 16 15.89 -14.33 2.80
C GLU A 16 15.97 -14.23 4.33
N GLY A 17 15.90 -13.02 4.87
CA GLY A 17 15.95 -12.77 6.29
C GLY A 17 15.79 -11.30 6.66
N LEU A 18 15.94 -11.03 7.96
CA LEU A 18 15.95 -9.69 8.51
C LEU A 18 17.39 -9.17 8.59
N TYR A 19 17.58 -7.92 8.20
CA TYR A 19 18.84 -7.20 8.32
C TYR A 19 18.62 -5.83 8.92
N ARG A 20 19.47 -5.50 9.89
CA ARG A 20 19.45 -4.21 10.56
C ARG A 20 20.12 -3.15 9.69
N GLY A 21 19.47 -2.00 9.53
CA GLY A 21 20.07 -0.86 8.85
C GLY A 21 19.10 0.27 8.56
N CYS A 22 19.38 1.01 7.48
CA CYS A 22 18.54 2.10 7.02
C CYS A 22 17.89 1.78 5.67
N LEU A 23 16.71 2.35 5.41
CA LEU A 23 16.02 2.25 4.12
C LEU A 23 15.82 3.65 3.53
N GLY A 24 16.41 3.88 2.35
CA GLY A 24 16.34 5.15 1.64
C GLY A 24 15.33 5.11 0.49
N ILE A 25 14.46 6.11 0.42
CA ILE A 25 13.42 6.25 -0.60
C ILE A 25 13.65 7.56 -1.37
N SER A 26 13.66 7.47 -2.70
CA SER A 26 13.66 8.65 -3.57
C SER A 26 12.71 8.46 -4.75
N LYS A 27 11.91 9.49 -5.06
CA LYS A 27 10.91 9.51 -6.14
C LYS A 27 9.97 8.29 -6.08
N GLY A 28 9.56 7.91 -4.87
CA GLY A 28 8.66 6.77 -4.63
C GLY A 28 9.27 5.39 -4.91
N LYS A 29 10.61 5.29 -5.03
CA LYS A 29 11.35 4.05 -5.19
C LYS A 29 12.32 3.85 -4.03
N ILE A 30 12.53 2.60 -3.64
CA ILE A 30 13.60 2.23 -2.72
C ILE A 30 14.92 2.32 -3.49
N VAL A 31 15.85 3.14 -2.99
CA VAL A 31 17.15 3.41 -3.66
C VAL A 31 18.35 3.03 -2.79
N SER A 32 18.12 2.72 -1.52
CA SER A 32 19.16 2.22 -0.62
C SER A 32 18.56 1.31 0.45
N LEU A 33 19.27 0.23 0.77
CA LEU A 33 18.92 -0.79 1.75
C LEU A 33 20.15 -1.14 2.59
N GLY A 34 20.04 -1.07 3.91
CA GLY A 34 21.10 -1.49 4.83
C GLY A 34 22.31 -0.55 4.92
N GLN A 35 22.32 0.58 4.21
CA GLN A 35 23.47 1.49 4.19
C GLN A 35 23.31 2.64 5.19
N ASN A 36 24.36 2.92 5.96
CA ASN A 36 24.38 4.00 6.95
C ASN A 36 24.95 5.33 6.41
N ASN A 37 25.50 5.34 5.19
CA ASN A 37 26.11 6.53 4.57
C ASN A 37 25.13 7.31 3.65
N VAL A 38 23.84 7.32 4.03
CA VAL A 38 22.75 7.96 3.30
C VAL A 38 22.14 9.03 4.17
N THR A 39 21.81 10.18 3.59
CA THR A 39 21.11 11.28 4.29
C THR A 39 19.76 11.53 3.66
N GLY A 40 18.73 11.72 4.48
CA GLY A 40 17.37 12.02 4.02
C GLY A 40 17.06 13.52 4.02
N VAL A 41 16.17 13.97 3.13
CA VAL A 41 15.49 15.26 3.31
C VAL A 41 14.57 15.17 4.54
N GLU A 42 13.84 14.06 4.66
CA GLU A 42 13.14 13.65 5.87
C GLU A 42 13.81 12.40 6.45
N GLU A 43 14.04 12.38 7.76
CA GLU A 43 14.60 11.22 8.45
C GLU A 43 13.68 10.79 9.60
N LEU A 44 13.37 9.50 9.66
CA LEU A 44 12.56 8.89 10.70
C LEU A 44 13.34 7.77 11.35
N ASP A 45 13.52 7.83 12.67
CA ASP A 45 14.04 6.71 13.45
C ASP A 45 12.90 5.76 13.80
N VAL A 46 12.94 4.55 13.24
CA VAL A 46 11.90 3.53 13.44
C VAL A 46 12.21 2.59 14.61
N LYS A 47 13.27 2.83 15.38
CA LYS A 47 13.55 2.21 16.69
C LYS A 47 13.50 0.67 16.70
N GLY A 48 14.07 0.04 15.69
CA GLY A 48 14.11 -1.42 15.56
C GLY A 48 12.83 -2.04 14.97
N ALA A 49 11.88 -1.22 14.50
CA ALA A 49 10.69 -1.73 13.86
C ALA A 49 11.01 -2.52 12.59
N TRP A 50 10.15 -3.48 12.29
CA TRP A 50 10.25 -4.28 11.09
C TRP A 50 9.76 -3.50 9.87
N ILE A 51 10.54 -3.55 8.79
CA ILE A 51 10.12 -3.07 7.48
C ILE A 51 9.92 -4.28 6.58
N LEU A 52 8.66 -4.52 6.24
CA LEU A 52 8.23 -5.58 5.36
C LEU A 52 7.75 -4.99 4.03
N PRO A 53 7.80 -5.76 2.92
CA PRO A 53 7.05 -5.43 1.72
C PRO A 53 5.58 -5.22 2.07
N GLY A 54 4.96 -4.18 1.49
CA GLY A 54 3.54 -3.94 1.68
C GLY A 54 2.70 -5.10 1.15
N GLY A 55 1.65 -5.46 1.88
CA GLY A 55 0.77 -6.55 1.48
C GLY A 55 0.01 -6.26 0.19
N ILE A 56 -0.30 -7.33 -0.55
CA ILE A 56 -1.11 -7.31 -1.77
C ILE A 56 -2.37 -8.13 -1.51
N GLU A 57 -3.51 -7.45 -1.38
CA GLU A 57 -4.81 -8.07 -1.23
C GLU A 57 -5.42 -8.34 -2.61
N THR A 58 -5.59 -9.61 -2.96
CA THR A 58 -6.04 -9.98 -4.31
C THR A 58 -7.56 -10.04 -4.43
N HIS A 59 -8.29 -10.02 -3.31
CA HIS A 59 -9.73 -10.18 -3.29
C HIS A 59 -10.39 -9.23 -2.28
N ALA A 60 -10.57 -7.97 -2.69
CA ALA A 60 -11.28 -6.97 -1.89
C ALA A 60 -12.68 -6.67 -2.43
N HIS A 61 -13.70 -6.64 -1.57
CA HIS A 61 -15.07 -6.28 -1.96
C HIS A 61 -15.40 -4.82 -1.62
N ILE A 62 -14.97 -3.90 -2.48
CA ILE A 62 -15.28 -2.47 -2.37
C ILE A 62 -16.67 -2.22 -2.93
N ARG A 63 -17.53 -1.56 -2.16
CA ARG A 63 -18.97 -1.50 -2.43
C ARG A 63 -19.41 -0.28 -3.24
N GLU A 64 -18.48 0.58 -3.62
CA GLU A 64 -18.71 1.71 -4.52
C GLU A 64 -18.75 1.24 -5.99
N PRO A 65 -19.67 1.72 -6.85
CA PRO A 65 -20.62 2.81 -6.60
C PRO A 65 -21.99 2.41 -6.01
N GLU A 66 -22.34 1.13 -5.91
CA GLU A 66 -23.74 0.72 -5.65
C GLU A 66 -24.16 0.74 -4.17
N LEU A 67 -23.26 0.43 -3.25
CA LEU A 67 -23.52 0.20 -1.82
C LEU A 67 -22.49 0.92 -0.94
N THR A 68 -22.15 2.17 -1.30
CA THR A 68 -21.15 3.03 -0.66
C THR A 68 -21.33 3.16 0.86
N GLN A 69 -22.56 3.09 1.40
CA GLN A 69 -22.79 3.11 2.85
C GLN A 69 -22.18 1.92 3.61
N ARG A 70 -21.77 0.85 2.90
CA ARG A 70 -21.10 -0.33 3.48
C ARG A 70 -19.59 -0.31 3.31
N GLY A 71 -19.04 0.66 2.59
CA GLY A 71 -17.61 0.76 2.30
C GLY A 71 -17.33 1.30 0.91
N ASP A 72 -16.53 2.34 0.83
CA ASP A 72 -16.13 3.02 -0.40
C ASP A 72 -14.62 2.96 -0.60
N PHE A 73 -14.10 3.47 -1.72
CA PHE A 73 -12.65 3.42 -1.94
C PHE A 73 -11.86 4.12 -0.84
N ALA A 74 -12.38 5.17 -0.22
CA ALA A 74 -11.68 5.91 0.82
C ALA A 74 -11.63 5.11 2.14
N SER A 75 -12.78 4.62 2.61
CA SER A 75 -12.87 3.85 3.86
C SER A 75 -12.06 2.56 3.78
N GLU A 76 -12.19 1.83 2.66
CA GLU A 76 -11.48 0.57 2.45
C GLU A 76 -9.97 0.80 2.27
N SER A 77 -9.54 1.90 1.64
CA SER A 77 -8.11 2.24 1.52
C SER A 77 -7.48 2.56 2.87
N ILE A 78 -8.20 3.27 3.75
CA ILE A 78 -7.72 3.59 5.10
C ILE A 78 -7.58 2.29 5.91
N ALA A 79 -8.59 1.41 5.85
CA ALA A 79 -8.55 0.12 6.52
C ALA A 79 -7.39 -0.76 6.00
N ALA A 80 -7.20 -0.83 4.69
CA ALA A 80 -6.09 -1.52 4.04
C ALA A 80 -4.73 -1.00 4.53
N ALA A 81 -4.54 0.33 4.54
CA ALA A 81 -3.31 0.95 4.99
C ALA A 81 -3.02 0.69 6.48
N ALA A 82 -4.04 0.70 7.33
CA ALA A 82 -3.91 0.35 8.75
C ALA A 82 -3.44 -1.10 8.95
N GLY A 83 -3.87 -2.02 8.08
CA GLY A 83 -3.46 -3.43 8.06
C GLY A 83 -2.14 -3.70 7.34
N GLY A 84 -1.45 -2.68 6.82
CA GLY A 84 -0.21 -2.85 6.04
C GLY A 84 -0.41 -3.32 4.60
N ILE A 85 -1.64 -3.28 4.07
CA ILE A 85 -1.93 -3.53 2.67
C ILE A 85 -1.68 -2.24 1.87
N THR A 86 -0.86 -2.36 0.82
CA THR A 86 -0.48 -1.21 -0.03
C THR A 86 -1.07 -1.27 -1.43
N ILE A 87 -1.53 -2.46 -1.82
CA ILE A 87 -2.20 -2.72 -3.10
C ILE A 87 -3.37 -3.65 -2.78
N PHE A 88 -4.56 -3.31 -3.26
CA PHE A 88 -5.70 -4.22 -3.22
C PHE A 88 -6.41 -4.25 -4.58
N LEU A 89 -6.92 -5.43 -4.93
CA LEU A 89 -7.66 -5.66 -6.16
C LEU A 89 -9.14 -5.79 -5.84
N LYS A 90 -9.94 -4.87 -6.40
CA LYS A 90 -11.39 -4.92 -6.26
C LYS A 90 -11.94 -6.12 -7.02
N CYS A 91 -12.53 -7.05 -6.30
CA CYS A 91 -13.34 -8.12 -6.85
C CYS A 91 -14.62 -7.52 -7.47
N PRO A 92 -15.01 -7.92 -8.70
CA PRO A 92 -16.30 -7.54 -9.24
C PRO A 92 -17.39 -8.05 -8.30
N PHE A 93 -18.20 -7.13 -7.77
CA PHE A 93 -19.37 -7.48 -6.97
C PHE A 93 -20.28 -8.42 -7.78
N PRO A 94 -21.12 -9.30 -7.18
CA PRO A 94 -22.13 -10.01 -7.95
C PRO A 94 -23.06 -8.99 -8.62
N LEU A 95 -22.69 -8.69 -9.85
CA LEU A 95 -23.32 -7.73 -10.72
C LEU A 95 -24.64 -8.36 -11.15
N HIS A 96 -25.74 -7.63 -10.98
CA HIS A 96 -26.96 -7.93 -11.73
C HIS A 96 -26.57 -8.16 -13.21
N PRO A 97 -27.11 -9.17 -13.93
CA PRO A 97 -26.62 -9.62 -15.24
C PRO A 97 -26.28 -8.51 -16.27
N ARG A 98 -26.96 -7.36 -16.23
CA ARG A 98 -26.65 -6.18 -17.08
C ARG A 98 -25.27 -5.55 -16.82
N GLN A 99 -24.79 -5.57 -15.59
CA GLN A 99 -23.50 -4.95 -15.23
C GLN A 99 -22.33 -5.89 -15.55
N LEU A 100 -22.50 -7.22 -15.45
CA LEU A 100 -21.52 -8.21 -15.95
C LEU A 100 -21.21 -7.96 -17.42
N TRP A 101 -22.25 -7.71 -18.23
CA TRP A 101 -22.11 -7.40 -19.65
C TRP A 101 -21.34 -6.09 -19.91
N LYS A 102 -21.62 -5.04 -19.14
CA LYS A 102 -20.88 -3.76 -19.23
C LYS A 102 -19.41 -3.91 -18.81
N PHE A 103 -19.14 -4.65 -17.74
CA PHE A 103 -17.77 -4.97 -17.31
C PHE A 103 -17.02 -5.75 -18.39
N PHE A 104 -17.64 -6.79 -18.97
CA PHE A 104 -17.03 -7.58 -20.04
C PHE A 104 -16.72 -6.72 -21.28
N ILE A 105 -17.64 -5.85 -21.70
CA ILE A 105 -17.39 -4.90 -22.81
C ILE A 105 -16.26 -3.92 -22.47
N SER A 106 -16.24 -3.38 -21.24
CA SER A 106 -15.21 -2.44 -20.80
C SER A 106 -13.82 -3.10 -20.80
N VAL A 107 -13.71 -4.32 -20.27
CA VAL A 107 -12.47 -5.09 -20.27
C VAL A 107 -12.00 -5.42 -21.69
N ASN A 108 -12.94 -5.67 -22.62
CA ASN A 108 -12.61 -6.03 -24.00
C ASN A 108 -12.28 -4.81 -24.89
N LYS A 109 -12.63 -3.59 -24.46
CA LYS A 109 -12.31 -2.33 -25.15
C LYS A 109 -11.00 -1.69 -24.67
N SER A 110 -10.52 -2.02 -23.48
CA SER A 110 -9.19 -1.54 -23.03
C SER A 110 -8.08 -2.37 -23.68
N PRO A 111 -7.00 -1.74 -24.19
CA PRO A 111 -5.89 -2.45 -24.85
C PRO A 111 -5.10 -3.38 -23.91
N LEU A 112 -5.35 -3.31 -22.60
CA LEU A 112 -4.82 -4.20 -21.59
C LEU A 112 -5.69 -5.46 -21.49
N LYS A 113 -5.51 -6.38 -22.45
CA LYS A 113 -5.99 -7.75 -22.30
C LYS A 113 -5.17 -8.40 -21.17
N SER A 114 -5.86 -9.01 -20.21
CA SER A 114 -5.36 -9.75 -19.02
C SER A 114 -5.13 -8.94 -17.73
N HIS A 115 -6.16 -8.95 -16.88
CA HIS A 115 -6.14 -8.98 -15.40
C HIS A 115 -5.52 -7.82 -14.59
N ALA A 116 -6.28 -7.37 -13.57
CA ALA A 116 -5.97 -6.38 -12.53
C ALA A 116 -6.00 -4.90 -12.94
N LEU A 117 -7.08 -4.20 -12.53
CA LEU A 117 -7.02 -2.74 -12.34
C LEU A 117 -6.16 -2.50 -11.09
N ILE A 118 -4.85 -2.29 -11.28
CA ILE A 118 -3.92 -1.96 -10.19
C ILE A 118 -4.15 -0.50 -9.80
N LEU A 119 -4.99 -0.28 -8.79
CA LEU A 119 -5.08 1.02 -8.13
C LEU A 119 -3.94 1.11 -7.11
N ARG A 120 -2.82 1.68 -7.53
CA ARG A 120 -1.68 1.98 -6.65
C ARG A 120 -1.99 3.25 -5.85
N PHE A 121 -2.68 3.11 -4.72
CA PHE A 121 -2.75 4.19 -3.75
C PHE A 121 -1.42 4.26 -3.01
N THR A 122 -0.62 5.29 -3.31
CA THR A 122 0.52 5.62 -2.45
C THR A 122 -0.06 6.34 -1.24
N VAL A 123 -0.45 5.61 -0.21
CA VAL A 123 -0.69 6.24 1.09
C VAL A 123 0.67 6.79 1.54
N PRO A 124 0.83 8.11 1.71
CA PRO A 124 2.10 8.65 2.17
C PRO A 124 2.42 7.96 3.51
N LEU A 125 3.64 7.43 3.67
CA LEU A 125 4.10 6.70 4.87
C LEU A 125 3.76 7.45 6.17
N ARG A 126 3.71 8.79 6.12
CA ARG A 126 3.28 9.67 7.21
C ARG A 126 1.85 9.42 7.69
N ALA A 127 0.91 9.13 6.78
CA ALA A 127 -0.47 8.80 7.11
C ALA A 127 -0.57 7.37 7.67
N ALA A 128 0.15 6.40 7.10
CA ALA A 128 0.21 5.04 7.63
C ALA A 128 0.79 4.99 9.05
N TYR A 129 1.89 5.72 9.32
CA TYR A 129 2.48 5.83 10.65
C TYR A 129 1.56 6.53 11.66
N LYS A 130 0.85 7.60 11.27
CA LYS A 130 -0.12 8.29 12.14
C LYS A 130 -1.33 7.41 12.46
N ILE A 131 -1.86 6.66 11.49
CA ILE A 131 -2.95 5.71 11.70
C ILE A 131 -2.50 4.62 12.68
N PHE A 132 -1.33 4.02 12.45
CA PHE A 132 -0.77 2.97 13.30
C PHE A 132 -0.48 3.41 14.75
N THR A 133 0.01 4.64 14.94
CA THR A 133 0.28 5.20 16.29
C THR A 133 -0.97 5.73 16.99
N SER A 134 -2.02 6.09 16.25
CA SER A 134 -3.31 6.51 16.81
C SER A 134 -4.17 5.34 17.31
N SER A 135 -4.10 4.17 16.66
CA SER A 135 -4.82 2.97 17.10
C SER A 135 -4.25 2.37 18.39
N HIS A 136 -2.96 2.58 18.67
CA HIS A 136 -2.30 2.15 19.92
C HIS A 136 -2.53 3.07 21.13
N ARG A 137 -3.25 4.20 20.99
CA ARG A 137 -3.66 5.02 22.14
C ARG A 137 -5.08 4.71 22.64
N GLN A 138 -5.79 3.79 21.99
CA GLN A 138 -7.15 3.40 22.36
C GLN A 138 -7.26 1.93 22.82
N ALA A 139 -6.13 1.28 23.13
CA ALA A 139 -6.09 -0.05 23.74
C ALA A 139 -5.48 0.02 25.14
#